data_AF-A0A093X674-F1
#
_entry.id   AF-A0A093X674-F1
#
_cell.length_a   1.000
_cell.length_b   1.000
_cell.length_c   1.000
_cell.angle_alpha   90.00
_cell.angle_beta   90.00
_cell.angle_gamma   90.00
#
_symmetry.space_group_name_H-M   'P 1'
#
loop_
_entity.id
_entity.type
_entity.pdbx_description
1 polymer ?
#
loop_
_entity_poly.entity_id
_entity_poly.type
_entity_poly.pdbx_seq_one_letter_code
_entity_poly.pdbx_strand_id
1 'polypeptide(L)'
;MPEALWEHLELPMGTGFEVFDAELVGVASALEWALERYLPGPIHVLLDAQNAIKRLQSTEPGAGQSLALRAHMAASRLRLSGRPVTIQWVPGHNGVEGNEQADQAAKPAASKPAGPGFEGLSLAYVRRACTEARRAAVENWARENAVQGAHRRGRVYKMPRGWGLDRVAA
;
A
#
# COMPACT_ATOMS: atom_id res chain seq x y z
N MET A 1 26.21 11.39 -22.46
CA MET A 1 24.80 10.98 -22.63
C MET A 1 23.96 12.13 -22.11
N PRO A 2 22.99 12.67 -22.87
CA PRO A 2 22.08 13.64 -22.27
C PRO A 2 21.38 12.94 -21.10
N GLU A 3 21.39 13.56 -19.91
CA GLU A 3 20.66 13.08 -18.74
C GLU A 3 19.21 12.85 -19.15
N ALA A 4 18.72 11.62 -19.02
CA ALA A 4 17.33 11.33 -19.31
C ALA A 4 16.47 12.16 -18.35
N LEU A 5 15.68 13.08 -18.88
CA LEU A 5 14.82 13.93 -18.07
C LEU A 5 13.74 13.05 -17.45
N TRP A 6 13.78 12.89 -16.12
CA TRP A 6 12.78 12.13 -15.39
C TRP A 6 11.44 12.86 -15.44
N GLU A 7 10.43 12.21 -16.03
CA GLU A 7 9.05 12.68 -15.97
C GLU A 7 8.33 12.00 -14.80
N HIS A 8 7.55 12.77 -14.03
CA HIS A 8 6.77 12.26 -12.92
C HIS A 8 5.35 12.83 -12.94
N LEU A 9 4.41 12.07 -12.41
CA LEU A 9 3.03 12.46 -12.19
C LEU A 9 2.75 12.41 -10.69
N GLU A 10 2.36 13.53 -10.11
CA GLU A 10 2.00 13.61 -8.70
C GLU A 10 0.50 13.40 -8.51
N LEU A 11 0.14 12.44 -7.65
CA LEU A 11 -1.25 12.17 -7.28
C LEU A 11 -1.38 12.25 -5.76
N PRO A 12 -1.70 13.43 -5.20
CA PRO A 12 -1.80 13.60 -3.77
C PRO A 12 -3.06 12.91 -3.25
N MET A 13 -2.89 11.92 -2.37
CA MET A 13 -4.00 11.14 -1.80
C MET A 13 -4.51 11.71 -0.48
N GLY A 14 -3.80 12.68 0.10
CA GLY A 14 -4.11 13.24 1.42
C GLY A 14 -4.02 12.19 2.52
N THR A 15 -4.92 12.27 3.50
CA THR A 15 -4.98 11.36 4.66
C THR A 15 -6.08 10.31 4.49
N GLY A 16 -5.95 9.17 5.18
CA GLY A 16 -6.97 8.12 5.15
C GLY A 16 -6.66 6.98 4.17
N PHE A 17 -5.43 6.95 3.66
CA PHE A 17 -4.90 5.92 2.79
C PHE A 17 -3.58 5.41 3.38
N GLU A 18 -3.26 4.14 3.11
CA GLU A 18 -2.00 3.53 3.50
C GLU A 18 -0.97 3.67 2.38
N VAL A 19 0.32 3.50 2.71
CA VAL A 19 1.39 3.37 1.70
C VAL A 19 1.01 2.29 0.68
N PHE A 20 0.45 1.16 1.15
CA PHE A 20 -0.11 0.12 0.28
C PHE A 20 -1.07 0.64 -0.80
N ASP A 21 -1.96 1.57 -0.47
CA ASP A 21 -2.90 2.13 -1.45
C ASP A 21 -2.16 3.05 -2.44
N ALA A 22 -1.18 3.83 -1.96
CA ALA A 22 -0.35 4.70 -2.79
C ALA A 22 0.46 3.91 -3.82
N GLU A 23 1.01 2.76 -3.44
CA GLU A 23 1.72 1.86 -4.36
C GLU A 23 0.81 1.36 -5.49
N LEU A 24 -0.43 0.99 -5.15
CA LEU A 24 -1.41 0.54 -6.15
C LEU A 24 -1.86 1.68 -7.07
N VAL A 25 -2.04 2.89 -6.54
CA VAL A 25 -2.31 4.09 -7.34
C VAL A 25 -1.15 4.34 -8.29
N GLY A 26 0.09 4.32 -7.80
CA GLY A 26 1.30 4.52 -8.59
C GLY A 26 1.36 3.56 -9.78
N VAL A 27 1.16 2.25 -9.55
CA VAL A 27 1.14 1.26 -10.63
C VAL A 27 -0.01 1.48 -11.61
N ALA A 28 -1.25 1.65 -11.11
CA ALA A 28 -2.41 1.82 -11.99
C ALA A 28 -2.24 3.06 -12.89
N SER A 29 -1.83 4.18 -12.30
CA SER A 29 -1.62 5.44 -13.01
C SER A 29 -0.43 5.39 -13.95
N ALA A 30 0.67 4.71 -13.60
CA ALA A 30 1.80 4.53 -14.53
C ALA A 30 1.40 3.75 -15.80
N LEU A 31 0.56 2.71 -15.65
CA LEU A 31 0.08 1.93 -16.78
C LEU A 31 -0.94 2.68 -17.64
N GLU A 32 -1.84 3.45 -17.00
CA GLU A 32 -2.77 4.34 -17.68
C GLU A 32 -2.00 5.43 -18.44
N TRP A 33 -0.97 6.01 -17.83
CA TRP A 33 -0.12 7.02 -18.45
C TRP A 33 0.65 6.47 -19.66
N ALA A 34 1.16 5.24 -19.56
CA ALA A 34 1.81 4.55 -20.68
C ALA A 34 0.85 4.29 -21.87
N LEU A 35 -0.44 4.07 -21.59
CA LEU A 35 -1.47 3.96 -22.63
C LEU A 35 -1.72 5.32 -23.29
N GLU A 36 -1.97 6.35 -22.49
CA GLU A 36 -2.31 7.69 -22.95
C GLU A 36 -1.21 8.31 -23.81
N ARG A 37 0.05 8.13 -23.41
CA ARG A 37 1.21 8.66 -24.15
C ARG A 37 1.71 7.76 -25.26
N TYR A 38 1.06 6.61 -25.49
CA TYR A 38 1.47 5.65 -26.51
C TYR A 38 2.96 5.27 -26.39
N LEU A 39 3.45 5.06 -25.16
CA LEU A 39 4.85 4.72 -24.94
C LEU A 39 5.22 3.47 -25.76
N PRO A 40 6.35 3.50 -26.49
CA PRO A 40 6.74 2.41 -27.38
C PRO A 40 7.36 1.24 -26.60
N GLY A 41 7.17 0.02 -27.13
CA GLY A 41 7.82 -1.19 -26.61
C GLY A 41 7.21 -1.77 -25.32
N PRO A 42 7.87 -2.79 -24.75
CA PRO A 42 7.48 -3.38 -23.48
C PRO A 42 7.51 -2.38 -22.32
N ILE A 43 6.56 -2.50 -21.39
CA ILE A 43 6.46 -1.63 -20.22
C ILE A 43 6.96 -2.38 -18.99
N HIS A 44 7.91 -1.77 -18.28
CA HIS A 44 8.48 -2.30 -17.04
C HIS A 44 8.07 -1.38 -15.88
N VAL A 45 7.43 -1.95 -14.86
CA VAL A 45 7.11 -1.28 -13.61
C VAL A 45 7.97 -1.88 -12.52
N LEU A 46 8.81 -1.06 -11.90
CA LEU A 46 9.64 -1.45 -10.76
C LEU A 46 8.97 -0.95 -9.48
N LEU A 47 8.81 -1.84 -8.50
CA LEU A 47 8.10 -1.54 -7.26
C LEU A 47 8.85 -2.16 -6.08
N ASP A 48 9.03 -1.43 -4.99
CA ASP A 48 9.65 -1.97 -3.76
C ASP A 48 8.64 -2.54 -2.75
N ALA A 49 7.34 -2.32 -3.00
CA ALA A 49 6.24 -2.82 -2.19
C ALA A 49 5.77 -4.25 -2.56
N GLN A 50 6.36 -5.26 -1.93
CA GLN A 50 6.01 -6.68 -2.17
C GLN A 50 4.52 -7.00 -1.92
N ASN A 51 3.91 -6.36 -0.92
CA ASN A 51 2.47 -6.51 -0.61
C ASN A 51 1.58 -5.99 -1.75
N ALA A 52 1.96 -4.88 -2.39
CA ALA A 52 1.27 -4.33 -3.55
C ALA A 52 1.43 -5.22 -4.78
N ILE A 53 2.65 -5.73 -5.05
CA ILE A 53 2.87 -6.71 -6.12
C ILE A 53 1.97 -7.94 -5.93
N LYS A 54 1.96 -8.50 -4.71
CA LYS A 54 1.08 -9.63 -4.38
C LYS A 54 -0.40 -9.29 -4.60
N ARG A 55 -0.83 -8.08 -4.27
CA ARG A 55 -2.21 -7.63 -4.51
C ARG A 55 -2.55 -7.56 -6.00
N LEU A 56 -1.62 -7.07 -6.82
CA LEU A 56 -1.80 -6.91 -8.27
C LEU A 56 -1.86 -8.25 -9.03
N GLN A 57 -1.37 -9.32 -8.43
CA GLN A 57 -1.46 -10.68 -8.98
C GLN A 57 -2.86 -11.31 -8.88
N SER A 58 -3.82 -10.66 -8.21
CA SER A 58 -5.16 -11.18 -7.98
C SER A 58 -6.25 -10.17 -8.33
N THR A 59 -7.36 -10.64 -8.90
CA THR A 59 -8.58 -9.84 -9.13
C THR A 59 -9.66 -10.09 -8.09
N GLU A 60 -9.37 -10.91 -7.07
CA GLU A 60 -10.33 -11.24 -6.03
C GLU A 60 -10.71 -10.01 -5.18
N PRO A 61 -11.91 -9.99 -4.57
CA PRO A 61 -12.34 -8.92 -3.69
C PRO A 61 -11.38 -8.69 -2.51
N GLY A 62 -11.06 -7.43 -2.23
CA GLY A 62 -10.12 -7.08 -1.15
C GLY A 62 -9.74 -5.60 -1.11
N ALA A 63 -8.87 -5.23 -0.16
CA ALA A 63 -8.33 -3.87 -0.08
C ALA A 63 -7.63 -3.49 -1.40
N GLY A 64 -7.83 -2.25 -1.87
CA GLY A 64 -7.29 -1.81 -3.15
C GLY A 64 -7.88 -2.48 -4.39
N GLN A 65 -9.07 -3.11 -4.31
CA GLN A 65 -9.68 -3.82 -5.45
C GLN A 65 -9.89 -2.95 -6.68
N SER A 66 -10.43 -1.75 -6.53
CA SER A 66 -10.63 -0.84 -7.66
C SER A 66 -9.30 -0.52 -8.36
N LEU A 67 -8.24 -0.29 -7.61
CA LEU A 67 -6.90 0.00 -8.12
C LEU A 67 -6.27 -1.22 -8.81
N ALA A 68 -6.40 -2.40 -8.21
CA ALA A 68 -5.92 -3.64 -8.82
C ALA A 68 -6.63 -3.94 -10.15
N LEU A 69 -7.96 -3.73 -10.21
CA LEU A 69 -8.72 -3.87 -11.44
C LEU A 69 -8.33 -2.84 -12.50
N ARG A 70 -8.11 -1.57 -12.11
CA ARG A 70 -7.59 -0.52 -13.00
C ARG A 70 -6.25 -0.92 -13.62
N ALA A 71 -5.28 -1.34 -12.80
CA ALA A 71 -3.99 -1.81 -13.27
C ALA A 71 -4.13 -3.02 -14.21
N HIS A 72 -4.99 -3.99 -13.89
CA HIS A 72 -5.21 -5.17 -14.73
C HIS A 72 -5.84 -4.83 -16.09
N MET A 73 -6.81 -3.91 -16.11
CA MET A 73 -7.42 -3.41 -17.34
C MET A 73 -6.39 -2.67 -18.21
N ALA A 74 -5.61 -1.77 -17.61
CA ALA A 74 -4.57 -1.02 -18.32
C ALA A 74 -3.49 -1.96 -18.89
N ALA A 75 -2.99 -2.90 -18.07
CA ALA A 75 -2.02 -3.90 -18.52
C ALA A 75 -2.56 -4.78 -19.65
N SER A 76 -3.84 -5.15 -19.59
CA SER A 76 -4.48 -5.92 -20.67
C SER A 76 -4.56 -5.14 -21.97
N ARG A 77 -4.91 -3.84 -21.92
CA ARG A 77 -4.91 -2.97 -23.11
C ARG A 77 -3.51 -2.78 -23.69
N LEU A 78 -2.50 -2.57 -22.84
CA LEU A 78 -1.10 -2.49 -23.26
C LEU A 78 -0.67 -3.77 -23.98
N ARG A 79 -0.96 -4.94 -23.38
CA ARG A 79 -0.68 -6.25 -23.99
C ARG A 79 -1.34 -6.44 -25.35
N LEU A 80 -2.63 -6.08 -25.47
CA LEU A 80 -3.38 -6.16 -26.73
C LEU A 80 -2.79 -5.25 -27.82
N SER A 81 -2.16 -4.14 -27.44
CA SER A 81 -1.44 -3.25 -28.36
C SER A 81 0.02 -3.66 -28.63
N GLY A 82 0.42 -4.89 -28.27
CA GLY A 82 1.79 -5.39 -28.50
C GLY A 82 2.84 -4.88 -27.51
N ARG A 83 2.41 -4.30 -26.39
CA ARG A 83 3.27 -3.72 -25.34
C ARG A 83 3.11 -4.50 -24.04
N PRO A 84 3.76 -5.66 -23.89
CA PRO A 84 3.59 -6.48 -22.69
C PRO A 84 4.08 -5.73 -21.45
N VAL A 85 3.38 -5.92 -20.33
CA VAL A 85 3.71 -5.30 -19.04
C VAL A 85 4.42 -6.32 -18.16
N THR A 86 5.53 -5.91 -17.55
CA THR A 86 6.23 -6.67 -16.52
C THR A 86 6.31 -5.84 -15.25
N ILE A 87 5.82 -6.37 -14.14
CA ILE A 87 5.96 -5.75 -12.81
C ILE A 87 7.02 -6.55 -12.05
N GLN A 88 8.08 -5.88 -11.59
CA GLN A 88 9.20 -6.52 -10.91
C GLN A 88 9.47 -5.86 -9.57
N TRP A 89 9.83 -6.69 -8.59
CA TRP A 89 10.26 -6.20 -7.30
C TRP A 89 11.69 -5.65 -7.37
N VAL A 90 11.93 -4.51 -6.75
CA VAL A 90 13.26 -3.95 -6.50
C VAL A 90 13.43 -3.63 -5.01
N PRO A 91 14.65 -3.68 -4.46
CA PRO A 91 14.87 -3.28 -3.08
C PRO A 91 14.74 -1.76 -2.93
N GLY A 92 13.89 -1.32 -2.00
CA GLY A 92 13.76 0.10 -1.63
C GLY A 92 15.02 0.60 -0.91
N HIS A 93 15.36 1.87 -1.11
CA HIS A 93 16.49 2.57 -0.45
C HIS A 93 17.87 1.87 -0.60
N ASN A 94 18.11 1.22 -1.73
CA ASN A 94 19.35 0.49 -2.01
C ASN A 94 20.15 1.08 -3.20
N GLY A 95 20.04 2.38 -3.50
CA GLY A 95 20.81 3.00 -4.60
C GLY A 95 20.22 2.77 -5.99
N VAL A 96 19.01 2.23 -6.10
CA VAL A 96 18.33 2.06 -7.40
C VAL A 96 17.79 3.41 -7.83
N GLU A 97 18.50 4.07 -8.74
CA GLU A 97 18.25 5.46 -9.17
C GLU A 97 16.76 5.73 -9.46
N GLY A 98 16.11 4.92 -10.30
CA GLY A 98 14.69 5.11 -10.63
C GLY A 98 13.73 4.98 -9.43
N ASN A 99 14.03 4.10 -8.47
CA ASN A 99 13.24 3.96 -7.24
C ASN A 99 13.42 5.19 -6.35
N GLU A 100 14.66 5.68 -6.23
CA GLU A 100 14.96 6.88 -5.44
C GLU A 100 14.33 8.13 -6.05
N GLN A 101 14.28 8.24 -7.37
CA GLN A 101 13.57 9.33 -8.05
C GLN A 101 12.05 9.25 -7.81
N ALA A 102 11.46 8.06 -7.85
CA ALA A 102 10.04 7.86 -7.52
C ALA A 102 9.73 8.25 -6.07
N ASP A 103 10.56 7.82 -5.11
CA ASP A 103 10.45 8.18 -3.69
C ASP A 103 10.55 9.70 -3.49
N GLN A 104 11.48 10.35 -4.18
CA GLN A 104 11.66 11.80 -4.12
C GLN A 104 10.45 12.54 -4.68
N ALA A 105 9.86 12.07 -5.78
CA ALA A 105 8.65 12.64 -6.36
C ALA A 105 7.40 12.41 -5.49
N ALA A 106 7.33 11.31 -4.76
CA ALA A 106 6.19 11.00 -3.89
C ALA A 106 6.15 11.85 -2.60
N LYS A 107 7.32 12.24 -2.05
CA LYS A 107 7.43 12.99 -0.79
C LYS A 107 6.65 14.31 -0.76
N PRO A 108 6.76 15.20 -1.76
CA PRO A 108 5.95 16.42 -1.81
C PRO A 108 4.45 16.13 -1.91
N ALA A 109 4.06 15.12 -2.71
CA ALA A 109 2.66 14.75 -2.91
C ALA A 109 1.98 14.25 -1.62
N ALA A 110 2.72 13.54 -0.76
CA ALA A 110 2.21 13.03 0.51
C ALA A 110 1.80 14.14 1.50
N SER A 111 2.34 15.36 1.34
CA SER A 111 2.02 16.50 2.22
C SER A 111 0.91 17.40 1.67
N LYS A 112 0.42 17.13 0.44
CA LYS A 112 -0.61 17.94 -0.20
C LYS A 112 -2.01 17.45 0.20
N PRO A 113 -3.02 18.34 0.20
CA PRO A 113 -4.42 17.92 0.33
C PRO A 113 -4.79 16.88 -0.73
N ALA A 114 -5.76 16.03 -0.40
CA ALA A 114 -6.29 15.04 -1.32
C ALA A 114 -6.72 15.70 -2.64
N GLY A 115 -6.26 15.15 -3.75
CA GLY A 115 -6.74 15.48 -5.08
C GLY A 115 -8.12 14.85 -5.35
N PRO A 116 -8.73 15.15 -6.51
CA PRO A 116 -10.00 14.57 -6.91
C PRO A 116 -9.94 13.03 -6.93
N GLY A 117 -10.98 12.38 -6.41
CA GLY A 117 -11.09 10.92 -6.34
C GLY A 117 -10.50 10.29 -5.07
N PHE A 118 -9.99 11.10 -4.13
CA PHE A 118 -9.44 10.66 -2.84
C PHE A 118 -10.22 11.22 -1.64
N GLU A 119 -11.54 11.44 -1.79
CA GLU A 119 -12.39 12.07 -0.75
C GLU A 119 -12.77 11.13 0.41
N GLY A 120 -12.29 9.89 0.44
CA GLY A 120 -12.72 8.84 1.37
C GLY A 120 -11.58 8.17 2.15
N LEU A 121 -11.93 7.14 2.93
CA LEU A 121 -10.97 6.29 3.64
C LEU A 121 -10.79 4.96 2.89
N SER A 122 -9.56 4.48 2.79
CA SER A 122 -9.30 3.16 2.22
C SER A 122 -9.66 2.04 3.20
N LEU A 123 -10.02 0.87 2.65
CA LEU A 123 -10.26 -0.33 3.47
C LEU A 123 -8.99 -0.76 4.22
N ALA A 124 -7.81 -0.56 3.63
CA ALA A 124 -6.53 -0.86 4.30
C ALA A 124 -6.34 0.04 5.52
N TYR A 125 -6.62 1.34 5.38
CA TYR A 125 -6.53 2.32 6.45
C TYR A 125 -7.49 1.98 7.61
N VAL A 126 -8.76 1.71 7.30
CA VAL A 126 -9.76 1.34 8.30
C VAL A 126 -9.35 0.04 9.03
N ARG A 127 -8.85 -0.96 8.30
CA ARG A 127 -8.38 -2.22 8.90
C ARG A 127 -7.18 -2.01 9.83
N ARG A 128 -6.23 -1.16 9.47
CA ARG A 128 -5.10 -0.79 10.35
C ARG A 128 -5.62 -0.11 11.61
N ALA A 129 -6.47 0.90 11.47
CA ALA A 129 -7.06 1.63 12.60
C ALA A 129 -7.81 0.70 13.58
N CYS A 130 -8.64 -0.23 13.07
CA CYS A 130 -9.30 -1.23 13.91
C CYS A 130 -8.30 -2.17 14.61
N THR A 131 -7.23 -2.56 13.93
CA THR A 131 -6.18 -3.43 14.50
C THR A 131 -5.45 -2.71 15.63
N GLU A 132 -5.08 -1.44 15.43
CA GLU A 132 -4.44 -0.60 16.43
C GLU A 132 -5.35 -0.37 17.65
N ALA A 133 -6.62 -0.04 17.42
CA ALA A 133 -7.60 0.13 18.50
C ALA A 133 -7.76 -1.16 19.33
N ARG A 134 -7.80 -2.32 18.68
CA ARG A 134 -7.85 -3.62 19.38
C ARG A 134 -6.57 -3.88 20.18
N ARG A 135 -5.39 -3.59 19.62
CA ARG A 135 -4.11 -3.73 20.33
C ARG A 135 -4.06 -2.84 21.58
N ALA A 136 -4.42 -1.57 21.43
CA ALA A 136 -4.48 -0.62 22.54
C ALA A 136 -5.46 -1.06 23.64
N ALA A 137 -6.64 -1.57 23.27
CA ALA A 137 -7.60 -2.11 24.24
C ALA A 137 -7.04 -3.30 25.03
N VAL A 138 -6.34 -4.22 24.35
CA VAL A 138 -5.67 -5.37 24.98
C VAL A 138 -4.56 -4.91 25.93
N GLU A 139 -3.74 -3.95 25.52
CA GLU A 139 -2.65 -3.39 26.33
C GLU A 139 -3.16 -2.65 27.57
N ASN A 140 -4.22 -1.84 27.42
CA ASN A 140 -4.85 -1.12 28.53
C ASN A 140 -5.45 -2.11 29.54
N TRP A 141 -6.20 -3.12 29.05
CA TRP A 141 -6.73 -4.18 29.91
C TRP A 141 -5.60 -4.91 30.65
N ALA A 142 -4.52 -5.26 29.97
CA ALA A 142 -3.39 -5.95 30.57
C ALA A 142 -2.71 -5.10 31.65
N ARG A 143 -2.55 -3.80 31.42
CA ARG A 143 -1.97 -2.85 32.39
C ARG A 143 -2.83 -2.72 33.64
N GLU A 144 -4.13 -2.51 33.49
CA GLU A 144 -5.08 -2.39 34.61
C GLU A 144 -5.13 -3.67 35.45
N ASN A 145 -5.17 -4.83 34.79
CA ASN A 145 -5.28 -6.13 35.47
C ASN A 145 -3.94 -6.63 36.01
N ALA A 146 -2.80 -6.24 35.42
CA ALA A 146 -1.47 -6.51 35.99
C ALA A 146 -1.27 -5.74 37.31
N VAL A 147 -1.75 -4.49 37.40
CA VAL A 147 -1.72 -3.68 38.64
C VAL A 147 -2.67 -4.27 39.70
N GLN A 148 -3.84 -4.79 39.31
CA GLN A 148 -4.77 -5.44 40.25
C GLN A 148 -4.37 -6.89 40.63
N GLY A 149 -3.50 -7.54 39.84
CA GLY A 149 -3.03 -8.91 40.05
C GLY A 149 -2.15 -9.11 41.29
N ALA A 150 -1.51 -8.05 41.80
CA ALA A 150 -0.82 -8.11 43.10
C ALA A 150 -1.80 -8.17 44.29
N HIS A 151 -3.05 -7.73 44.10
CA HIS A 151 -4.02 -7.57 45.19
C HIS A 151 -5.15 -8.62 45.22
N ARG A 152 -5.26 -9.48 44.19
CA ARG A 152 -6.28 -10.55 44.14
C ARG A 152 -5.64 -11.93 43.99
N ARG A 153 -5.49 -12.59 45.14
CA ARG A 153 -5.05 -13.98 45.30
C ARG A 153 -5.74 -14.92 44.28
N GLY A 154 -4.94 -15.61 43.49
CA GLY A 154 -5.20 -17.02 43.12
C GLY A 154 -6.12 -17.34 41.95
N ARG A 155 -6.47 -16.41 41.05
CA ARG A 155 -7.15 -16.78 39.78
C ARG A 155 -6.24 -16.52 38.59
N VAL A 156 -5.76 -17.60 37.97
CA VAL A 156 -5.13 -17.57 36.64
C VAL A 156 -6.22 -17.16 35.64
N TYR A 157 -6.22 -15.90 35.24
CA TYR A 157 -7.19 -15.39 34.27
C TYR A 157 -6.80 -15.87 32.87
N LYS A 158 -7.68 -16.65 32.22
CA LYS A 158 -7.52 -17.04 30.81
C LYS A 158 -8.19 -15.98 29.93
N MET A 159 -7.42 -15.44 28.98
CA MET A 159 -7.95 -14.53 27.95
C MET A 159 -9.16 -15.15 27.24
N PRO A 160 -10.26 -14.40 27.02
CA PRO A 160 -11.38 -14.86 26.21
C PRO A 160 -10.93 -15.25 24.80
N ARG A 161 -11.50 -16.32 24.24
CA ARG A 161 -11.19 -16.76 22.87
C ARG A 161 -11.49 -15.62 21.89
N GLY A 162 -10.49 -15.22 21.09
CA GLY A 162 -10.55 -14.05 20.18
C GLY A 162 -9.76 -12.82 20.64
N TRP A 163 -9.16 -12.83 21.83
CA TRP A 163 -8.33 -11.71 22.36
C TRP A 163 -6.82 -11.96 22.28
N GLY A 164 -6.39 -13.06 21.67
CA GLY A 164 -4.98 -13.26 21.34
C GLY A 164 -4.54 -12.23 20.30
N LEU A 165 -3.39 -11.59 20.53
CA LEU A 165 -2.66 -10.89 19.48
C LEU A 165 -2.37 -11.93 18.40
N ASP A 166 -2.94 -11.75 17.20
CA ASP A 166 -2.54 -12.56 16.04
C ASP A 166 -1.02 -12.43 15.90
N ARG A 167 -0.32 -13.57 15.96
CA ARG A 167 1.15 -13.66 15.88
C ARG A 167 1.73 -13.27 14.51
N VAL A 168 0.94 -12.68 13.62
CA VAL A 168 1.38 -12.32 12.27
C VAL A 168 1.72 -10.83 12.24
N ALA A 169 2.83 -10.50 12.88
CA ALA A 169 3.63 -9.31 12.63
C ALA A 169 5.07 -9.64 13.04
N ALA A 170 5.73 -10.44 12.20
CA ALA A 170 7.17 -10.64 12.13
C ALA A 170 7.53 -10.82 10.66
#